data_AF-H1PPG5-F1
#
_entry.id   AF-H1PPG5-F1
#
_cell.length_a   1.000
_cell.length_b   1.000
_cell.length_c   1.000
_cell.angle_alpha   90.00
_cell.angle_beta   90.00
_cell.angle_gamma   90.00
#
_symmetry.space_group_name_H-M   'P 1'
#
loop_
_entity.id
_entity.type
_entity.pdbx_description
1 polymer ?
#
loop_
_entity_poly.entity_id
_entity_poly.type
_entity_poly.pdbx_seq_one_letter_code
_entity_poly.pdbx_strand_id
1 'polypeptide(L)'
;MYSKKIRLKSAICLNGHVLNSDLKLDSLPEYKFCPKCGAEVIDSCPECNSFILGGILFQEKSVSGFIIGRKTGVEDCTVTHYNDKEIVANNELPYYCSECGKTYPWTINFLKNYNTILEMQSEEIDSNLKNCIYATTENLLKDGFSKDSQHAIMLKLSLNKLSLITKEILIGAISSFGGEAIKTFLFK
;
A
#
# COMPACT_ATOMS: atom_id res chain seq x y z
N MET A 1 7.09 27.16 -15.57
CA MET A 1 6.82 27.06 -14.12
C MET A 1 7.53 25.83 -13.57
N TYR A 2 8.50 25.99 -12.68
CA TYR A 2 9.22 24.86 -12.09
C TYR A 2 8.45 24.38 -10.85
N SER A 3 7.69 23.29 -10.98
CA SER A 3 7.03 22.64 -9.83
C SER A 3 8.02 21.70 -9.14
N LYS A 4 8.20 21.88 -7.82
CA LYS A 4 8.98 20.97 -6.99
C LYS A 4 8.09 19.80 -6.61
N LYS A 5 8.55 18.57 -6.84
CA LYS A 5 7.85 17.35 -6.40
C LYS A 5 8.43 16.88 -5.08
N ILE A 6 7.57 16.61 -4.11
CA ILE A 6 7.93 16.10 -2.79
C ILE A 6 7.22 14.77 -2.57
N ARG A 7 7.97 13.75 -2.15
CA ARG A 7 7.41 12.46 -1.73
C ARG A 7 6.80 12.59 -0.35
N LEU A 8 5.57 12.10 -0.22
CA LEU A 8 4.86 11.98 1.05
C LEU A 8 5.00 10.55 1.57
N LYS A 9 4.69 10.36 2.85
CA LYS A 9 4.63 9.03 3.48
C LYS A 9 3.19 8.63 3.78
N SER A 10 2.98 7.33 3.92
CA SER A 10 1.71 6.73 4.28
C SER A 10 1.73 6.26 5.73
N ALA A 11 0.59 6.33 6.40
CA ALA A 11 0.36 5.69 7.69
C ALA A 11 -0.62 4.55 7.51
N ILE A 12 -0.19 3.33 7.88
CA ILE A 12 -0.93 2.08 7.63
C ILE A 12 -0.88 1.25 8.91
N CYS A 13 -2.01 0.65 9.28
CA CYS A 13 -2.02 -0.24 10.45
C CYS A 13 -1.41 -1.61 10.14
N LEU A 14 -1.01 -2.36 11.19
CA LEU A 14 -0.44 -3.71 11.03
C LEU A 14 -1.37 -4.73 10.34
N ASN A 15 -2.65 -4.40 10.18
CA ASN A 15 -3.64 -5.19 9.43
C ASN A 15 -3.90 -4.66 8.01
N GLY A 16 -3.22 -3.60 7.56
CA GLY A 16 -3.25 -3.12 6.17
C GLY A 16 -4.29 -2.04 5.86
N HIS A 17 -4.97 -1.48 6.85
CA HIS A 17 -5.84 -0.32 6.62
C HIS A 17 -4.99 0.94 6.44
N VAL A 18 -5.01 1.50 5.22
CA VAL A 18 -4.41 2.80 4.91
C VAL A 18 -5.23 3.90 5.57
N LEU A 19 -4.59 4.70 6.43
CA LEU A 19 -5.22 5.81 7.15
C LEU A 19 -4.93 7.14 6.46
N ASN A 20 -3.67 7.34 6.07
CA ASN A 20 -3.20 8.51 5.36
C ASN A 20 -2.19 8.09 4.30
N SER A 21 -2.13 8.85 3.21
CA SER A 21 -1.12 8.70 2.16
C SER A 21 -0.48 10.04 1.78
N ASP A 22 -0.77 11.10 2.52
CA ASP A 22 -0.41 12.48 2.22
C ASP A 22 0.42 13.13 3.33
N LEU A 23 1.01 12.34 4.23
CA LEU A 23 1.79 12.86 5.34
C LEU A 23 3.13 13.42 4.84
N LYS A 24 3.48 14.62 5.31
CA LYS A 24 4.85 15.14 5.14
C LYS A 24 5.82 14.27 5.97
N LEU A 25 7.08 14.19 5.54
CA LEU A 25 8.09 13.30 6.16
C LEU A 25 8.26 13.56 7.66
N ASP A 26 8.19 14.83 8.07
CA ASP A 26 8.36 15.28 9.46
C ASP A 26 7.05 15.21 10.27
N SER A 27 5.91 14.90 9.64
CA SER A 27 4.62 14.80 10.32
C SER A 27 4.43 13.43 10.94
N LEU A 28 3.79 13.38 12.11
CA LEU A 28 3.38 12.12 12.73
C LEU A 28 1.97 11.72 12.26
N PRO A 29 1.65 10.41 12.22
CA PRO A 29 0.28 9.96 12.01
C PRO A 29 -0.68 10.54 13.06
N GLU A 30 -1.91 10.85 12.65
CA GLU A 30 -2.96 11.35 13.55
C GLU A 30 -3.32 10.31 14.63
N TYR A 31 -3.35 9.03 14.24
CA TYR A 31 -3.73 7.93 15.11
C TYR A 31 -2.55 6.99 15.36
N LYS A 32 -2.31 6.64 16.63
CA LYS A 32 -1.37 5.58 17.02
C LYS A 32 -1.95 4.18 16.79
N PHE A 33 -3.28 4.05 16.81
CA PHE A 33 -4.01 2.80 16.60
C PHE A 33 -5.14 3.00 15.59
N CYS A 34 -5.39 1.98 14.78
CA CYS A 34 -6.39 2.02 13.73
C CYS A 34 -7.81 2.11 14.32
N PRO A 35 -8.63 3.09 13.92
CA PRO A 35 -10.02 3.19 14.40
C PRO A 35 -10.91 2.05 13.89
N LYS A 36 -10.52 1.36 12.81
CA LYS A 36 -11.29 0.24 12.24
C LYS A 36 -11.05 -1.10 12.95
N CYS A 37 -9.82 -1.35 13.41
CA CYS A 37 -9.43 -2.67 13.91
C CYS A 37 -8.54 -2.68 15.16
N GLY A 38 -8.20 -1.51 15.71
CA GLY A 38 -7.37 -1.38 16.92
C GLY A 38 -5.89 -1.71 16.77
N ALA A 39 -5.43 -2.12 15.57
CA ALA A 39 -4.02 -2.45 15.34
C ALA A 39 -3.14 -1.19 15.35
N GLU A 40 -1.90 -1.33 15.80
CA GLU A 40 -0.90 -0.25 15.78
C GLU A 40 -0.68 0.28 14.36
N VAL A 41 -0.39 1.58 14.27
CA VAL A 41 -0.16 2.31 13.01
C VAL A 41 1.32 2.57 12.85
N ILE A 42 1.85 2.21 11.68
CA ILE A 42 3.23 2.46 11.29
C ILE A 42 3.26 3.36 10.04
N ASP A 43 4.27 4.22 9.96
CA ASP A 43 4.55 5.08 8.80
C ASP A 43 5.93 4.79 8.18
N SER A 44 6.62 3.80 8.74
CA SER A 44 7.99 3.43 8.43
C SER A 44 8.12 1.90 8.47
N CYS A 45 9.03 1.36 7.66
CA CYS A 45 9.30 -0.06 7.61
C CYS A 45 9.90 -0.54 8.95
N PRO A 46 9.32 -1.57 9.60
CA PRO A 46 9.84 -2.06 10.88
C PRO A 46 11.25 -2.69 10.77
N GLU A 47 11.68 -3.03 9.56
CA GLU A 47 12.92 -3.76 9.32
C GLU A 47 14.11 -2.86 8.97
N CYS A 48 13.88 -1.78 8.20
CA CYS A 48 14.94 -0.86 7.76
C CYS A 48 14.65 0.61 8.09
N ASN A 49 13.52 0.90 8.73
CA ASN A 49 13.09 2.24 9.14
C ASN A 49 12.88 3.25 7.98
N SER A 50 12.85 2.80 6.73
CA SER A 50 12.49 3.66 5.60
C SER A 50 11.01 4.02 5.64
N PHE A 51 10.64 5.26 5.30
CA PHE A 51 9.24 5.66 5.23
C PHE A 51 8.44 4.79 4.26
N ILE A 52 7.20 4.47 4.64
CA ILE A 52 6.25 3.83 3.74
C ILE A 52 5.82 4.88 2.72
N LEU A 53 6.03 4.61 1.44
CA LEU A 53 5.73 5.57 0.38
C LEU A 53 4.24 5.89 0.32
N GLY A 54 3.93 7.18 0.22
CA GLY A 54 2.60 7.68 -0.07
C GLY A 54 2.53 8.42 -1.39
N GLY A 55 1.71 9.45 -1.39
CA GLY A 55 1.44 10.33 -2.50
C GLY A 55 2.59 11.28 -2.83
N ILE A 56 2.26 12.24 -3.70
CA ILE A 56 3.19 13.26 -4.18
C ILE A 56 2.56 14.63 -3.95
N LEU A 57 3.31 15.52 -3.31
CA LEU A 57 2.99 16.94 -3.20
C LEU A 57 3.72 17.71 -4.29
N PHE A 58 2.97 18.51 -5.04
CA PHE A 58 3.50 19.47 -6.00
C PHE A 58 3.51 20.84 -5.37
N GLN A 59 4.68 21.47 -5.32
CA GLN A 59 4.84 22.84 -4.84
C GLN A 59 5.18 23.79 -5.99
N GLU A 60 4.67 25.01 -5.91
CA GLU A 60 5.00 26.09 -6.83
C GLU A 60 5.84 27.17 -6.16
N LYS A 61 6.82 27.67 -6.91
CA LYS A 61 7.64 28.80 -6.48
C LYS A 61 6.83 30.08 -6.63
N SER A 62 6.73 30.84 -5.54
CA SER A 62 6.31 32.23 -5.55
C SER A 62 7.49 33.11 -5.13
N VAL A 63 7.63 34.28 -5.76
CA VAL A 63 8.68 35.24 -5.43
C VAL A 63 8.00 36.50 -4.91
N SER A 64 8.37 36.93 -3.71
CA SER A 64 7.96 38.21 -3.16
C SER A 64 9.20 39.09 -3.03
N GLY A 65 9.21 40.22 -3.72
CA GLY A 65 10.24 41.26 -3.53
C GLY A 65 9.74 42.31 -2.55
N PHE A 66 10.61 42.77 -1.66
CA PHE A 66 10.36 43.97 -0.86
C PHE A 66 11.54 44.92 -0.97
N ILE A 67 11.25 46.20 -1.20
CA ILE A 67 12.25 47.26 -1.29
C ILE A 67 12.55 47.73 0.14
N ILE A 68 13.75 47.44 0.65
CA ILE A 68 14.22 48.00 1.92
C ILE A 68 14.99 49.28 1.63
N GLY A 69 14.39 50.44 1.92
CA GLY A 69 15.08 51.72 1.84
C GLY A 69 16.05 51.89 3.02
N ARG A 70 17.36 51.74 2.78
CA ARG A 70 18.39 52.18 3.75
C ARG A 70 18.89 53.56 3.36
N LYS A 71 19.30 54.37 4.35
CA LYS A 71 19.83 55.74 4.14
C LYS A 71 21.05 55.79 3.20
N THR A 72 21.67 54.65 2.89
CA THR A 72 22.88 54.51 2.08
C THR A 72 22.69 53.74 0.77
N GLY A 73 21.46 53.33 0.41
CA GLY A 73 21.17 52.59 -0.84
C GLY A 73 19.87 51.78 -0.79
N VAL A 74 19.45 51.30 -1.96
CA VAL A 74 18.33 50.35 -2.13
C VAL A 74 18.90 48.94 -2.26
N GLU A 75 18.58 48.05 -1.33
CA GLU A 75 18.88 46.62 -1.46
C GLU A 75 17.61 45.91 -1.96
N ASP A 76 17.71 45.23 -3.10
CA ASP A 76 16.64 44.40 -3.64
C ASP A 76 16.68 43.02 -2.94
N CYS A 77 15.78 42.84 -1.97
CA CYS A 77 15.65 41.60 -1.24
C CYS A 77 14.50 40.79 -1.84
N THR A 78 14.84 39.74 -2.58
CA THR A 78 13.86 38.77 -3.08
C THR A 78 13.79 37.56 -2.16
N VAL A 79 12.58 37.20 -1.74
CA VAL A 79 12.32 35.98 -0.96
C VAL A 79 11.55 35.00 -1.84
N THR A 80 12.12 33.81 -2.02
CA THR A 80 11.44 32.70 -2.71
C THR A 80 10.66 31.88 -1.70
N HIS A 81 9.35 31.77 -1.91
CA HIS A 81 8.44 30.92 -1.14
C HIS A 81 8.03 29.71 -1.99
N TYR A 82 7.70 28.61 -1.32
CA TYR A 82 7.11 27.43 -1.96
C TYR A 82 5.72 27.23 -1.37
N ASN A 83 4.72 27.29 -2.23
CA ASN A 83 3.34 27.07 -1.84
C ASN A 83 2.90 25.67 -2.27
N ASP A 84 2.23 24.96 -1.38
CA ASP A 84 1.61 23.68 -1.68
C ASP A 84 0.51 23.90 -2.71
N LYS A 85 0.63 23.27 -3.88
CA LYS A 85 -0.29 23.46 -5.01
C LYS A 85 -1.31 22.34 -5.09
N GLU A 86 -0.82 21.10 -5.08
CA GLU A 86 -1.62 19.92 -5.35
C GLU A 86 -1.03 18.71 -4.64
N ILE A 87 -1.90 17.90 -4.02
CA ILE A 87 -1.54 16.62 -3.43
C ILE A 87 -2.20 15.53 -4.28
N VAL A 88 -1.37 14.63 -4.81
CA VAL A 88 -1.82 13.38 -5.45
C VAL A 88 -1.62 12.26 -4.44
N ALA A 89 -2.69 11.91 -3.73
CA ALA A 89 -2.71 10.82 -2.76
C ALA A 89 -2.46 9.46 -3.45
N ASN A 90 -1.79 8.54 -2.74
CA ASN A 90 -1.63 7.15 -3.17
C ASN A 90 -2.19 6.21 -2.10
N ASN A 91 -3.40 5.72 -2.30
CA ASN A 91 -4.07 4.84 -1.34
C ASN A 91 -3.84 3.35 -1.65
N GLU A 92 -2.89 3.02 -2.53
CA GLU A 92 -2.47 1.65 -2.75
C GLU A 92 -1.73 1.10 -1.53
N LEU A 93 -2.07 -0.13 -1.13
CA LEU A 93 -1.41 -0.82 -0.03
C LEU A 93 -0.13 -1.49 -0.56
N PRO A 94 1.08 -1.05 -0.16
CA PRO A 94 2.31 -1.71 -0.60
C PRO A 94 2.47 -3.04 0.13
N TYR A 95 2.79 -4.12 -0.57
CA TYR A 95 2.95 -5.44 0.04
C TYR A 95 4.38 -5.69 0.57
N TYR A 96 5.36 -5.01 -0.03
CA TYR A 96 6.78 -5.13 0.25
C TYR A 96 7.41 -3.74 0.39
N CYS A 97 8.48 -3.64 1.19
CA CYS A 97 9.27 -2.43 1.30
C CYS A 97 10.05 -2.16 0.00
N SER A 98 9.96 -0.95 -0.53
CA SER A 98 10.72 -0.54 -1.72
C SER A 98 12.24 -0.48 -1.49
N GLU A 99 12.65 -0.28 -0.24
CA GLU A 99 14.07 -0.10 0.11
C GLU A 99 14.75 -1.42 0.48
N CYS A 100 14.09 -2.30 1.24
CA CYS A 100 14.71 -3.56 1.71
C CYS A 100 14.08 -4.84 1.13
N GLY A 101 12.96 -4.75 0.42
CA GLY A 101 12.28 -5.90 -0.20
C GLY A 101 11.54 -6.84 0.77
N LYS A 102 11.64 -6.62 2.08
CA LYS A 102 10.92 -7.43 3.07
C LYS A 102 9.41 -7.15 3.03
N THR A 103 8.63 -8.17 3.38
CA THR A 103 7.17 -8.06 3.50
C THR A 103 6.79 -7.16 4.66
N TYR A 104 5.73 -6.39 4.48
CA TYR A 104 5.14 -5.65 5.59
C TYR A 104 4.31 -6.58 6.50
N PRO A 105 4.06 -6.17 7.76
CA PRO A 105 3.29 -6.97 8.72
C PRO A 105 1.91 -7.42 8.21
N TRP A 106 1.20 -6.56 7.47
CA TRP A 106 -0.11 -6.91 6.91
C TRP A 106 -0.03 -8.01 5.85
N THR A 107 1.04 -8.06 5.06
CA THR A 107 1.27 -9.14 4.08
C THR A 107 1.53 -10.47 4.79
N ILE A 108 2.31 -10.44 5.89
CA ILE A 108 2.57 -11.63 6.72
C ILE A 108 1.26 -12.13 7.35
N ASN A 109 0.48 -11.22 7.93
CA ASN A 109 -0.80 -11.55 8.57
C ASN A 109 -1.80 -12.13 7.55
N PHE A 110 -1.86 -11.55 6.35
CA PHE A 110 -2.68 -12.08 5.25
C PHE A 110 -2.29 -13.51 4.89
N LEU A 111 -1.02 -13.78 4.60
CA LEU A 111 -0.54 -15.12 4.23
C LEU A 111 -0.79 -16.15 5.34
N LYS A 112 -0.57 -15.76 6.60
CA LYS A 112 -0.85 -16.62 7.75
C LYS A 112 -2.33 -16.97 7.83
N ASN A 113 -3.22 -15.97 7.77
CA ASN A 113 -4.66 -16.17 7.81
C ASN A 113 -5.13 -17.02 6.63
N TYR A 114 -4.61 -16.78 5.42
CA TYR A 114 -4.95 -17.54 4.23
C TYR A 114 -4.56 -19.02 4.37
N ASN A 115 -3.36 -19.31 4.91
CA ASN A 115 -2.97 -20.68 5.19
C ASN A 115 -3.89 -21.36 6.22
N THR A 116 -4.31 -20.64 7.26
CA THR A 116 -5.30 -21.17 8.22
C THR A 116 -6.62 -21.51 7.53
N ILE A 117 -7.11 -20.66 6.63
CA ILE A 117 -8.35 -20.93 5.88
C ILE A 117 -8.19 -22.19 5.02
N LEU A 118 -7.04 -22.37 4.34
CA LEU A 118 -6.77 -23.60 3.58
C LEU A 118 -6.75 -24.84 4.47
N GLU A 119 -6.21 -24.74 5.68
CA GLU A 119 -6.18 -25.84 6.66
C GLU A 119 -7.58 -26.21 7.15
N MET A 120 -8.47 -25.23 7.32
CA MET A 120 -9.86 -25.48 7.69
C MET A 120 -10.64 -26.23 6.60
N GLN A 121 -10.15 -26.23 5.35
CA GLN A 121 -10.78 -26.89 4.20
C GLN A 121 -10.06 -28.20 3.81
N SER A 122 -9.33 -28.82 4.76
CA SER A 122 -8.49 -30.00 4.48
C SER A 122 -9.25 -31.25 4.03
N GLU A 123 -10.56 -31.31 4.26
CA GLU A 123 -11.41 -32.42 3.77
C GLU A 123 -11.53 -32.42 2.23
N GLU A 124 -11.47 -31.23 1.63
CA GLU A 124 -11.61 -31.05 0.19
C GLU A 124 -10.25 -30.76 -0.48
N ILE A 125 -9.36 -30.05 0.22
CA ILE A 125 -8.07 -29.60 -0.29
C ILE A 125 -6.96 -30.53 0.24
N ASP A 126 -6.47 -31.41 -0.62
CA ASP A 126 -5.31 -32.24 -0.31
C ASP A 126 -4.02 -31.41 -0.16
N SER A 127 -2.98 -32.02 0.41
CA SER A 127 -1.71 -31.32 0.70
C SER A 127 -1.01 -30.77 -0.54
N ASN A 128 -1.10 -31.44 -1.69
CA ASN A 128 -0.47 -30.96 -2.93
C ASN A 128 -1.23 -29.76 -3.48
N LEU A 129 -2.57 -29.84 -3.50
CA LEU A 129 -3.41 -28.73 -3.96
C LEU A 129 -3.29 -27.52 -3.03
N LYS A 130 -3.25 -27.73 -1.70
CA LYS A 130 -3.00 -26.68 -0.70
C LYS A 130 -1.70 -25.94 -1.01
N ASN A 131 -0.60 -26.68 -1.17
CA ASN A 131 0.71 -26.10 -1.46
C ASN A 131 0.72 -25.34 -2.79
N CYS A 132 0.03 -25.86 -3.80
CA CYS A 132 -0.12 -25.20 -5.09
C CYS A 132 -0.89 -23.88 -4.97
N ILE A 133 -2.04 -23.88 -4.30
CA ILE A 133 -2.88 -22.68 -4.09
C ILE A 133 -2.11 -21.64 -3.28
N TYR A 134 -1.46 -22.06 -2.19
CA TYR A 134 -0.68 -21.17 -1.33
C TYR A 134 0.48 -20.52 -2.09
N ALA A 135 1.32 -21.32 -2.76
CA ALA A 135 2.47 -20.81 -3.51
C ALA A 135 2.03 -19.91 -4.68
N THR A 136 0.95 -20.26 -5.37
CA THR A 136 0.40 -19.42 -6.44
C THR A 136 -0.12 -18.08 -5.90
N THR A 137 -0.75 -18.09 -4.72
CA THR A 137 -1.23 -16.87 -4.05
C THR A 137 -0.06 -15.98 -3.61
N GLU A 138 1.02 -16.57 -3.08
CA GLU A 138 2.24 -15.85 -2.72
C GLU A 138 2.92 -15.19 -3.94
N ASN A 139 2.94 -15.88 -5.08
CA ASN A 139 3.49 -15.30 -6.30
C ASN A 139 2.56 -14.25 -6.91
N LEU A 140 1.24 -14.43 -6.82
CA LEU A 140 0.26 -13.41 -7.24
C LEU A 140 0.39 -12.11 -6.43
N LEU A 141 0.75 -12.20 -5.15
CA LEU A 141 1.10 -11.03 -4.33
C LEU A 141 2.32 -10.26 -4.90
N LYS A 142 3.35 -10.97 -5.36
CA LYS A 142 4.55 -10.37 -5.97
C LYS A 142 4.21 -9.65 -7.27
N ASP A 143 3.21 -10.14 -8.00
CA ASP A 143 2.66 -9.52 -9.21
C ASP A 143 1.63 -8.42 -8.91
N GLY A 144 1.46 -8.03 -7.65
CA GLY A 144 0.54 -6.96 -7.24
C GLY A 144 -0.94 -7.30 -7.45
N PHE A 145 -1.32 -8.58 -7.39
CA PHE A 145 -2.65 -9.09 -7.76
C PHE A 145 -3.11 -8.72 -9.18
N SER A 146 -2.15 -8.57 -10.10
CA SER A 146 -2.48 -8.37 -11.51
C SER A 146 -3.26 -9.57 -12.07
N LYS A 147 -4.47 -9.30 -12.59
CA LYS A 147 -5.32 -10.29 -13.28
C LYS A 147 -4.69 -10.85 -14.56
N ASP A 148 -3.73 -10.11 -15.14
CA ASP A 148 -3.06 -10.48 -16.38
C ASP A 148 -1.84 -11.38 -16.11
N SER A 149 -1.52 -11.64 -14.83
CA SER A 149 -0.44 -12.53 -14.45
C SER A 149 -0.76 -14.01 -14.71
N GLN A 150 0.26 -14.80 -15.04
CA GLN A 150 0.13 -16.25 -15.11
C GLN A 150 -0.33 -16.85 -13.77
N HIS A 151 0.05 -16.23 -12.64
CA HIS A 151 -0.35 -16.68 -11.31
C HIS A 151 -1.85 -16.50 -11.07
N ALA A 152 -2.46 -15.42 -11.55
CA ALA A 152 -3.91 -15.26 -11.49
C ALA A 152 -4.64 -16.37 -12.26
N ILE A 153 -4.17 -16.69 -13.46
CA ILE A 153 -4.74 -17.77 -14.29
C ILE A 153 -4.56 -19.13 -13.59
N MET A 154 -3.37 -19.44 -13.10
CA MET A 154 -3.08 -20.70 -12.39
C MET A 154 -3.93 -20.83 -11.13
N LEU A 155 -4.10 -19.74 -10.38
CA LEU A 155 -4.93 -19.71 -9.18
C LEU A 155 -6.39 -19.99 -9.54
N LYS A 156 -6.91 -19.33 -10.58
CA LYS A 156 -8.27 -19.55 -11.09
C LYS A 156 -8.49 -21.02 -11.48
N LEU A 157 -7.55 -21.62 -12.20
CA LEU A 157 -7.63 -23.03 -12.61
C LEU A 157 -7.63 -23.97 -11.40
N SER A 158 -6.82 -23.69 -10.38
CA SER A 158 -6.79 -24.48 -9.14
C SER A 158 -8.09 -24.35 -8.34
N LEU A 159 -8.62 -23.13 -8.21
CA LEU A 159 -9.87 -22.87 -7.49
C LEU A 159 -11.10 -23.46 -8.19
N ASN A 160 -11.08 -23.59 -9.52
CA ASN A 160 -12.18 -24.22 -10.27
C ASN A 160 -12.28 -25.75 -10.08
N LYS A 161 -11.29 -26.38 -9.44
CA LYS A 161 -11.36 -27.80 -9.06
C LYS A 161 -12.13 -28.03 -7.77
N LEU A 162 -12.43 -26.95 -7.04
CA LEU A 162 -13.07 -26.97 -5.73
C LEU A 162 -14.58 -26.83 -5.86
N SER A 163 -15.28 -27.22 -4.80
CA SER A 163 -16.69 -26.93 -4.58
C SER A 163 -16.93 -25.42 -4.58
N LEU A 164 -18.16 -25.03 -4.94
CA LEU A 164 -18.55 -23.63 -5.01
C LEU A 164 -18.32 -22.90 -3.67
N ILE A 165 -18.63 -23.56 -2.55
CA ILE A 165 -18.50 -22.99 -1.20
C ILE A 165 -17.03 -22.73 -0.86
N THR A 166 -16.16 -23.73 -1.05
CA THR A 166 -14.73 -23.60 -0.76
C THR A 166 -14.08 -22.58 -1.67
N LYS A 167 -14.43 -22.58 -2.96
CA LYS A 167 -14.01 -21.55 -3.93
C LYS A 167 -14.43 -20.15 -3.46
N GLU A 168 -15.68 -19.95 -3.04
CA GLU A 168 -16.19 -18.66 -2.56
C GLU A 168 -15.44 -18.15 -1.33
N ILE A 169 -15.18 -19.02 -0.35
CA ILE A 169 -14.43 -18.68 0.86
C ILE A 169 -13.01 -18.22 0.50
N LEU A 170 -12.30 -18.98 -0.33
CA LEU A 170 -10.92 -18.66 -0.72
C LEU A 170 -10.85 -17.38 -1.55
N ILE A 171 -11.77 -17.17 -2.49
CA ILE A 171 -11.82 -15.94 -3.27
C ILE A 171 -12.15 -14.77 -2.34
N GLY A 172 -13.08 -14.91 -1.41
CA GLY A 172 -13.40 -13.88 -0.42
C GLY A 172 -12.17 -13.45 0.38
N ALA A 173 -11.38 -14.42 0.86
CA ALA A 173 -10.14 -14.16 1.57
C ALA A 173 -9.12 -13.41 0.70
N ILE A 174 -8.85 -13.89 -0.51
CA ILE A 174 -7.93 -13.24 -1.46
C ILE A 174 -8.39 -11.82 -1.79
N SER A 175 -9.68 -11.62 -2.02
CA SER A 175 -10.27 -10.35 -2.47
C SER A 175 -10.29 -9.28 -1.38
N SER A 176 -10.38 -9.70 -0.11
CA SER A 176 -10.27 -8.78 1.02
C SER A 176 -8.93 -8.02 1.04
N PHE A 177 -7.91 -8.58 0.37
CA PHE A 177 -6.56 -8.03 0.33
C PHE A 177 -6.17 -7.55 -1.09
N GLY A 178 -6.51 -8.32 -2.13
CA GLY A 178 -6.19 -8.00 -3.54
C GLY A 178 -7.24 -7.17 -4.29
N GLY A 179 -8.36 -6.82 -3.66
CA GLY A 179 -9.39 -5.93 -4.20
C GLY A 179 -10.40 -6.58 -5.15
N GLU A 180 -11.33 -5.77 -5.66
CA GLU A 180 -12.51 -6.26 -6.41
C GLU A 180 -12.18 -6.74 -7.83
N ALA A 181 -11.10 -6.22 -8.42
CA ALA A 181 -10.67 -6.60 -9.77
C ALA A 181 -10.26 -8.08 -9.83
N ILE A 182 -9.45 -8.55 -8.86
CA ILE A 182 -9.04 -9.96 -8.79
C ILE A 182 -10.22 -10.85 -8.39
N LYS A 183 -11.10 -10.37 -7.50
CA LYS A 183 -12.35 -11.06 -7.13
C LYS A 183 -13.17 -11.43 -8.35
N THR A 184 -13.48 -10.43 -9.17
CA THR A 184 -14.29 -10.58 -10.38
C THR A 184 -13.65 -11.56 -11.36
N PHE A 185 -12.32 -11.53 -11.48
CA PHE A 185 -11.58 -12.41 -12.38
C PHE A 185 -11.60 -13.88 -11.92
N LEU A 186 -11.41 -14.15 -10.62
CA LEU A 186 -11.39 -15.50 -10.05
C LEU A 186 -12.79 -16.13 -9.97
N PHE A 187 -13.84 -15.31 -9.84
CA PHE A 187 -15.21 -15.78 -9.80
C PHE A 187 -15.75 -16.22 -11.16
N LYS A 188 -15.58 -15.37 -12.18
CA LYS A 188 -15.94 -15.66 -13.58
C LYS A 188 -15.16 -16.86 -14.11
#